data_AF-A0A1V4R4Y5-F1
#
_entry.id   AF-A0A1V4R4Y5-F1
#
_cell.length_a   1.000
_cell.length_b   1.000
_cell.length_c   1.000
_cell.angle_alpha   90.00
_cell.angle_beta   90.00
_cell.angle_gamma   90.00
#
_symmetry.space_group_name_H-M   'P 1'
#
loop_
_entity.id
_entity.type
_entity.pdbx_description
1 polymer ?
#
loop_
_entity_poly.entity_id
_entity_poly.type
_entity_poly.pdbx_seq_one_letter_code
_entity_poly.pdbx_strand_id
1 'polypeptide(L)' 'MIFTRIILIIFSSALFVCGVLITIFPEAIKKLLKKCSALPTNLFCLIGYFLGFIGLFTLVIIFLE' A
#
# COMPACT_ATOMS: atom_id res chain seq x y z
N MET A 1 -5.76 0.28 -25.34
CA MET A 1 -6.37 0.89 -24.13
C MET A 1 -6.64 -0.13 -23.01
N ILE A 2 -6.94 -1.40 -23.30
CA ILE A 2 -7.19 -2.43 -22.27
C ILE A 2 -5.92 -2.83 -21.49
N PHE A 3 -4.78 -2.99 -22.18
CA PHE A 3 -3.53 -3.41 -21.54
C PHE A 3 -3.06 -2.44 -20.44
N THR A 4 -3.18 -1.13 -20.67
CA THR A 4 -2.86 -0.08 -19.70
C THR A 4 -3.78 -0.14 -18.47
N ARG A 5 -5.09 -0.38 -18.67
CA ARG A 5 -6.03 -0.59 -17.55
C ARG A 5 -5.65 -1.80 -16.70
N ILE A 6 -5.27 -2.92 -17.33
CA ILE A 6 -4.87 -4.14 -16.60
C ILE A 6 -3.62 -3.87 -15.75
N ILE A 7 -2.60 -3.20 -16.31
CA ILE A 7 -1.39 -2.84 -15.55
C ILE A 7 -1.74 -1.95 -14.36
N LEU A 8 -2.60 -0.96 -14.56
CA LEU A 8 -3.05 -0.06 -13.50
C LEU A 8 -3.81 -0.79 -12.40
N ILE A 9 -4.67 -1.75 -12.74
CA ILE A 9 -5.39 -2.59 -11.77
C ILE A 9 -4.39 -3.39 -10.94
N ILE A 10 -3.44 -4.08 -11.59
CA ILE A 10 -2.41 -4.89 -10.90
C ILE A 10 -1.60 -4.00 -9.95
N PHE A 11 -1.13 -2.84 -10.42
CA PHE A 11 -0.34 -1.91 -9.63
C PHE A 11 -1.11 -1.35 -8.42
N SER A 12 -2.36 -0.93 -8.63
CA SER A 12 -3.22 -0.38 -7.57
C SER A 12 -3.58 -1.46 -6.54
N SER A 13 -3.81 -2.69 -6.99
CA SER A 13 -4.07 -3.84 -6.12
C SER A 13 -2.85 -4.18 -5.28
N ALA A 14 -1.65 -4.16 -5.87
CA ALA A 14 -0.40 -4.38 -5.15
C ALA A 14 -0.17 -3.29 -4.09
N LEU A 15 -0.43 -2.02 -4.42
CA LEU A 15 -0.34 -0.91 -3.46
C LEU A 15 -1.34 -1.07 -2.31
N PHE A 16 -2.58 -1.46 -2.61
CA PHE A 16 -3.58 -1.71 -1.60
C PHE A 16 -3.16 -2.82 -0.63
N VAL A 17 -2.76 -3.98 -1.17
CA VAL A 17 -2.33 -5.14 -0.37
C VAL A 17 -1.09 -4.81 0.44
N CYS A 18 -0.11 -4.09 -0.13
CA CYS A 18 1.06 -3.62 0.61
C CYS A 18 0.69 -2.67 1.75
N GLY A 19 -0.20 -1.70 1.51
CA GLY A 19 -0.67 -0.79 2.54
C GLY A 19 -1.32 -1.54 3.71
N VAL A 20 -2.23 -2.46 3.39
CA VAL A 20 -2.90 -3.32 4.38
C VAL A 20 -1.91 -4.18 5.17
N LEU A 21 -0.94 -4.82 4.50
CA LEU A 21 0.11 -5.62 5.16
C LEU A 21 0.94 -4.79 6.14
N ILE A 22 1.28 -3.55 5.77
CA ILE A 22 2.02 -2.63 6.65
C ILE A 22 1.19 -2.24 7.87
N THR A 23 -0.12 -2.02 7.68
CA THR A 23 -1.03 -1.68 8.78
C THR A 23 -1.31 -2.86 9.71
N ILE A 24 -1.45 -4.08 9.20
CA ILE A 24 -1.76 -5.28 10.00
C ILE A 24 -0.51 -5.81 10.73
N PHE A 25 0.65 -5.81 10.06
CA PHE A 25 1.89 -6.37 10.60
C PHE A 25 3.01 -5.32 10.70
N PRO A 26 2.80 -4.20 11.41
CA PRO A 26 3.78 -3.12 11.46
C PRO A 26 5.07 -3.57 12.13
N GLU A 27 5.01 -4.47 13.12
CA GLU A 27 6.20 -5.00 13.81
C GLU A 27 7.02 -5.97 12.95
N ALA A 28 6.39 -6.74 12.04
CA ALA A 28 7.10 -7.61 11.11
C ALA A 28 7.84 -6.79 10.05
N ILE A 29 7.16 -5.78 9.49
CA ILE A 29 7.74 -4.80 8.56
C ILE A 29 8.87 -4.04 9.25
N LYS A 30 8.65 -3.57 10.49
CA LYS A 30 9.66 -2.90 11.28
C LYS A 30 10.86 -3.80 11.57
N LYS A 31 10.67 -5.11 11.80
CA LYS A 31 11.78 -6.06 11.95
C LYS A 31 12.56 -6.24 10.64
N LEU A 32 11.87 -6.25 9.51
CA LEU A 32 12.47 -6.28 8.17
C LEU A 32 13.26 -4.99 7.86
N LEU A 33 12.69 -3.83 8.21
CA LEU A 33 13.27 -2.50 8.02
C LEU A 33 14.17 -2.04 9.18
N LYS A 34 14.30 -2.81 10.26
CA LYS A 34 15.10 -2.44 11.47
C LYS A 34 16.59 -2.30 11.18
N LYS A 35 17.03 -2.66 9.96
CA LYS A 35 18.36 -2.34 9.46
C LYS A 35 18.50 -0.87 9.01
N CYS A 36 17.41 -0.12 8.84
CA CYS A 36 17.41 1.19 8.17
C CYS A 36 17.02 2.42 9.02
N SER A 37 16.13 2.39 10.03
CA SER A 37 15.99 3.56 10.93
C SER A 37 15.13 3.31 12.18
N ALA A 38 15.36 4.13 13.21
CA ALA A 38 14.58 4.20 14.45
C ALA A 38 13.22 4.92 14.26
N LEU A 39 12.49 4.63 13.18
CA LEU A 39 11.19 5.26 12.93
C LEU A 39 10.12 4.73 13.92
N PRO A 40 9.28 5.60 14.52
CA PRO A 40 8.21 5.16 15.40
C PRO A 40 7.16 4.32 14.65
N THR A 41 6.66 3.26 15.29
CA THR A 41 5.72 2.29 14.69
C THR A 41 4.44 2.97 14.19
N ASN A 42 3.98 4.03 14.86
CA ASN A 42 2.82 4.82 14.43
C ASN A 42 3.01 5.46 13.05
N LEU A 43 4.24 5.88 12.72
CA LEU A 43 4.53 6.51 11.43
C LEU A 43 4.49 5.49 10.30
N PHE A 44 4.98 4.26 10.55
CA PHE A 44 4.85 3.15 9.61
C PHE A 44 3.38 2.78 9.36
N CYS A 45 2.58 2.70 10.41
CA CYS A 45 1.15 2.42 10.30
C CYS A 45 0.42 3.50 9.49
N LEU A 46 0.75 4.77 9.74
CA LEU A 46 0.22 5.92 9.00
C LEU A 46 0.59 5.85 7.50
N ILE A 47 1.86 5.54 7.19
CA ILE A 47 2.32 5.39 5.79
C ILE A 47 1.59 4.23 5.10
N GLY A 48 1.48 3.08 5.77
CA GLY A 48 0.73 1.93 5.23
C GLY A 48 -0.73 2.26 4.94
N TYR A 49 -1.36 3.03 5.84
CA TYR A 49 -2.74 3.49 5.67
C TYR A 49 -2.89 4.40 4.44
N PHE A 50 -2.03 5.42 4.28
CA PHE A 50 -2.05 6.29 3.12
C PHE A 50 -1.78 5.51 1.82
N LEU A 51 -0.83 4.58 1.84
CA LEU A 51 -0.50 3.75 0.67
C LEU A 51 -1.69 2.86 0.26
N GLY A 52 -2.35 2.25 1.25
CA GLY A 52 -3.53 1.44 1.04
C GLY A 52 -4.71 2.26 0.50
N PHE A 53 -4.94 3.45 1.08
CA PHE A 53 -6.01 4.35 0.66
C PHE A 53 -5.82 4.83 -0.78
N ILE A 54 -4.59 5.18 -1.18
CA ILE A 54 -4.28 5.57 -2.57
C ILE A 54 -4.55 4.41 -3.54
N GLY A 55 -4.12 3.19 -3.20
CA GLY A 55 -4.38 2.00 -4.01
C GLY A 55 -5.88 1.72 -4.18
N LEU A 56 -6.64 1.81 -3.08
CA LEU A 56 -8.09 1.64 -3.09
C LEU A 56 -8.79 2.72 -3.94
N PHE A 57 -8.43 3.98 -3.74
CA PHE A 57 -9.03 5.10 -4.47
C PHE A 57 -8.79 4.99 -5.98
N THR A 58 -7.58 4.60 -6.37
CA THR A 58 -7.22 4.38 -7.78
C THR A 58 -8.02 3.23 -8.39
N LEU A 59 -8.18 2.12 -7.65
CA LEU A 59 -9.05 1.01 -8.05
C LEU A 59 -10.50 1.46 -8.28
N VAL A 60 -11.07 2.23 -7.35
CA VAL A 60 -12.44 2.74 -7.45
C VAL A 60 -12.59 3.60 -8.71
N ILE A 61 -11.65 4.51 -8.98
CA ILE A 61 -11.69 5.35 -10.19
C ILE A 61 -11.67 4.49 -11.46
N ILE A 62 -10.79 3.49 -11.54
CA ILE A 62 -10.66 2.62 -12.73
C ILE A 62 -11.94 1.81 -12.99
N PHE A 63 -12.64 1.38 -11.93
CA PHE A 63 -13.90 0.64 -12.05
C PHE A 63 -15.12 1.54 -12.27
N LEU A 64 -15.04 2.82 -11.91
CA LEU A 64 -16.11 3.80 -12.10
C LEU A 64 -16.15 4.35 -13.53
N GLU A 65 -15.00 4.35 -14.22
CA GLU A 65 -14.84 4.77 -15.62
C GLU A 65 -15.20 3.65 -16.62
#